data_AF-A0A2V9X4H9-F1
#
_entry.id   AF-A0A2V9X4H9-F1
#
_cell.length_a   1.000
_cell.length_b   1.000
_cell.length_c   1.000
_cell.angle_alpha   90.00
_cell.angle_beta   90.00
_cell.angle_gamma   90.00
#
_symmetry.space_group_name_H-M   'P 1'
#
loop_
_entity.id
_entity.type
_entity.pdbx_description
1 polymer ?
#
loop_
_entity_poly.entity_id
_entity_poly.type
_entity_poly.pdbx_seq_one_letter_code
_entity_poly.pdbx_strand_id
1 'polypeptide(L)'
;MEGLARLVADSLARHGFETPLDYRRLQWSRWFRCESSFSFLLVPGESGLFALGEEVVAPGEVPATGGKRMLAIFQIAEAADLGMAMARLFAPNSPLRQRFAEGRCFARYVVIEDDVQRRTALAALQQWLASAVESVSGIPADFFHLGEPSQSTSVETKQVRDIREETTPVALPLTEPESRELFPGKRQSENVCERSRPAETPRREKMVQPAPLPSGF
;
A
#
# COMPACT_ATOMS: atom_id res chain seq x y z
N MET A 1 18.30 11.15 -29.80
CA MET A 1 18.35 9.78 -30.39
C MET A 1 17.03 9.03 -30.18
N GLU A 2 15.93 9.75 -30.04
CA GLU A 2 14.64 9.22 -29.57
C GLU A 2 13.83 8.51 -30.68
N GLY A 3 14.14 8.79 -31.95
CA GLY A 3 13.37 8.27 -33.09
C GLY A 3 13.46 6.76 -33.29
N LEU A 4 14.64 6.17 -33.11
CA LEU A 4 14.84 4.72 -33.26
C LEU A 4 14.21 3.92 -32.11
N ALA A 5 14.33 4.41 -30.87
CA ALA A 5 13.74 3.77 -29.71
C ALA A 5 12.21 3.69 -29.84
N ARG A 6 11.58 4.75 -30.34
CA ARG A 6 10.13 4.81 -30.55
C ARG A 6 9.66 3.88 -31.68
N LEU A 7 10.43 3.77 -32.77
CA LEU A 7 10.10 2.90 -33.90
C LEU A 7 10.23 1.42 -33.54
N VAL A 8 11.22 1.06 -32.71
CA VAL A 8 11.39 -0.30 -32.16
C VAL A 8 10.27 -0.62 -31.17
N ALA A 9 9.93 0.29 -30.25
CA ALA A 9 8.81 0.11 -29.33
C ALA A 9 7.48 -0.09 -30.08
N ASP A 10 7.18 0.75 -31.08
CA ASP A 10 5.97 0.63 -31.91
C ASP A 10 5.94 -0.66 -32.74
N SER A 11 7.10 -1.17 -33.16
CA SER A 11 7.20 -2.45 -33.88
C SER A 11 7.00 -3.65 -32.96
N LEU A 12 7.57 -3.60 -31.75
CA LEU A 12 7.42 -4.66 -30.75
C LEU A 12 5.97 -4.75 -30.26
N ALA A 13 5.33 -3.61 -29.95
CA ALA A 13 3.92 -3.54 -29.59
C ALA A 13 3.01 -4.11 -30.70
N ARG A 14 3.30 -3.79 -31.98
CA ARG A 14 2.56 -4.34 -33.14
C ARG A 14 2.69 -5.85 -33.30
N HIS A 15 3.76 -6.44 -32.79
CA HIS A 15 4.00 -7.89 -32.83
C HIS A 15 3.69 -8.59 -31.49
N GLY A 16 3.02 -7.89 -30.56
CA GLY A 16 2.65 -8.46 -29.24
C GLY A 16 3.83 -8.62 -28.27
N PHE A 17 4.98 -8.04 -28.60
CA PHE A 17 6.12 -7.93 -27.69
C PHE A 17 5.98 -6.63 -26.92
N GLU A 18 5.18 -6.62 -25.85
CA GLU A 18 5.36 -5.61 -24.80
C GLU A 18 6.76 -5.81 -24.22
N THR A 19 7.63 -4.80 -24.28
CA THR A 19 8.91 -4.87 -23.56
C THR A 19 8.58 -5.11 -22.10
N PRO A 20 8.94 -6.27 -21.52
CA PRO A 20 8.60 -6.57 -20.15
C PRO A 20 9.26 -5.51 -19.28
N LEU A 21 8.45 -4.71 -18.60
CA LEU A 21 8.98 -3.74 -17.64
C LEU A 21 9.80 -4.53 -16.62
N ASP A 22 11.11 -4.31 -16.62
CA ASP A 22 11.99 -4.93 -15.65
C ASP A 22 11.74 -4.25 -14.30
N TYR A 23 10.84 -4.85 -13.52
CA TYR A 23 10.46 -4.35 -12.20
C TYR A 23 11.65 -4.31 -11.22
N ARG A 24 12.77 -4.98 -11.53
CA ARG A 24 14.03 -4.90 -10.76
C ARG A 24 14.82 -3.63 -11.06
N ARG A 25 14.54 -2.97 -12.20
CA ARG A 25 15.19 -1.74 -12.66
C ARG A 25 14.33 -0.48 -12.48
N LEU A 26 13.22 -0.60 -11.75
CA LEU A 26 12.42 0.55 -11.34
C LEU A 26 13.29 1.59 -10.62
N GLN A 27 13.22 2.84 -11.09
CA GLN A 27 13.94 3.96 -10.50
C GLN A 27 13.20 4.44 -9.25
N TRP A 28 13.38 3.71 -8.16
CA TRP A 28 12.81 4.07 -6.87
C TRP A 28 13.45 5.35 -6.31
N SER A 29 12.62 6.18 -5.68
CA SER A 29 13.10 7.28 -4.84
C SER A 29 13.99 6.75 -3.72
N ARG A 30 14.79 7.64 -3.14
CA ARG A 30 15.42 7.35 -1.85
C ARG A 30 14.34 7.11 -0.80
N TRP A 31 14.67 6.29 0.19
CA TRP A 31 13.86 6.18 1.41
C TRP A 31 13.86 7.51 2.14
N PHE A 32 12.68 7.96 2.58
CA PHE A 32 12.51 9.13 3.40
C PHE A 32 11.57 8.81 4.57
N ARG A 33 11.71 9.57 5.66
CA ARG A 33 10.97 9.31 6.90
C ARG A 33 9.58 9.94 6.85
N CYS A 34 8.59 9.20 7.32
CA CYS A 34 7.20 9.63 7.39
C CYS A 34 6.92 10.23 8.76
N GLU A 35 7.42 11.44 9.01
CA GLU A 35 7.24 12.13 10.30
C GLU A 35 5.90 12.88 10.36
N SER A 36 5.43 13.38 9.22
CA SER A 36 4.22 14.18 9.11
C SER A 36 3.61 14.07 7.72
N SER A 37 2.37 14.52 7.53
CA SER A 37 1.76 14.67 6.21
C SER A 37 2.60 15.57 5.29
N PHE A 38 3.39 16.50 5.86
CA PHE A 38 4.32 17.34 5.11
C PHE A 38 5.50 16.58 4.51
N SER A 39 5.83 15.40 5.02
CA SER A 39 6.87 14.53 4.45
C SER A 39 6.57 14.13 3.00
N PHE A 40 5.32 14.27 2.56
CA PHE A 40 4.88 13.94 1.21
C PHE A 40 4.71 15.14 0.28
N LEU A 41 5.04 16.38 0.70
CA LEU A 41 4.92 17.56 -0.16
C LEU A 41 5.78 17.50 -1.43
N LEU A 42 6.88 16.74 -1.38
CA LEU A 42 7.81 16.56 -2.50
C LEU A 42 7.50 15.29 -3.32
N VAL A 43 6.45 14.55 -2.97
CA VAL A 43 6.00 13.40 -3.74
C VAL A 43 5.25 13.92 -4.98
N PRO A 44 5.56 13.43 -6.18
CA PRO A 44 4.88 13.87 -7.39
C PRO A 44 3.40 13.50 -7.35
N GLY A 45 2.55 14.34 -7.97
CA GLY A 45 1.12 14.05 -8.18
C GLY A 45 0.87 13.09 -9.35
N GLU A 46 1.83 12.21 -9.65
CA GLU A 46 1.79 11.28 -10.77
C GLU A 46 1.37 9.88 -10.31
N SER A 47 0.96 9.05 -11.26
CA SER A 47 0.62 7.65 -10.98
C SER A 47 1.87 6.80 -10.81
N GLY A 48 1.80 5.81 -9.91
CA GLY A 48 2.96 4.99 -9.60
C GLY A 48 2.74 4.03 -8.44
N LEU A 49 3.84 3.53 -7.90
CA LEU A 49 3.86 2.63 -6.74
C LEU A 49 4.55 3.30 -5.56
N PHE A 50 4.11 2.98 -4.35
CA PHE A 50 4.83 3.33 -3.14
C PHE A 50 5.05 2.10 -2.26
N ALA A 51 6.15 2.12 -1.53
CA ALA A 51 6.51 1.10 -0.55
C ALA A 51 6.66 1.76 0.81
N LEU A 52 6.10 1.13 1.84
CA LEU A 52 6.25 1.52 3.24
C LEU A 52 7.10 0.47 3.96
N GLY A 53 8.05 0.96 4.75
CA GLY A 53 8.85 0.14 5.63
C GLY A 53 8.90 0.74 7.03
N GLU A 54 9.16 -0.12 8.01
CA GLU A 54 9.39 0.30 9.39
C GLU A 54 10.82 -0.03 9.82
N GLU A 55 11.41 0.86 10.61
CA GLU A 55 12.74 0.64 11.18
C GLU A 55 12.67 -0.49 12.22
N VAL A 56 13.44 -1.55 11.95
CA VAL A 56 13.58 -2.68 12.87
C VAL A 56 14.79 -2.40 13.77
N VAL A 57 14.53 -2.36 15.07
CA VAL A 57 15.57 -2.26 16.10
C VAL A 57 15.63 -3.60 16.80
N ALA A 58 16.81 -4.25 16.79
CA ALA A 58 16.97 -5.53 17.47
C ALA A 58 16.79 -5.34 19.00
N PRO A 59 16.24 -6.34 19.72
CA PRO A 59 16.11 -6.26 21.18
C PRO A 59 17.47 -6.00 21.83
N GLY A 60 17.60 -4.89 22.55
CA GLY A 60 18.84 -4.48 23.23
C GLY A 60 19.76 -3.55 22.41
N GLU A 61 19.39 -3.23 21.17
CA GLU A 61 20.12 -2.28 20.34
C GLU A 61 19.48 -0.89 20.44
N VAL A 62 20.30 0.16 20.56
CA VAL A 62 19.82 1.55 20.46
C VAL A 62 19.62 1.90 18.99
N PRO A 63 18.57 2.68 18.63
CA PRO A 63 18.32 3.07 17.25
C PRO A 63 19.58 3.69 16.65
N ALA A 64 20.09 3.06 15.58
CA ALA A 64 21.43 3.29 15.07
C ALA A 64 21.61 4.77 14.67
N THR A 65 22.33 5.54 15.49
CA THR A 65 22.75 6.92 15.19
C THR A 65 23.95 6.98 14.24
N GLY A 66 24.51 5.84 13.82
CA GLY A 66 25.64 5.77 12.89
C GLY A 66 25.77 4.50 12.03
N GLY A 67 24.79 3.57 12.09
CA GLY A 67 24.79 2.30 11.34
C GLY A 67 23.83 2.28 10.14
N LYS A 68 23.96 1.26 9.26
CA LYS A 68 22.99 1.01 8.18
C LYS A 68 21.65 0.61 8.80
N ARG A 69 20.65 1.49 8.72
CA ARG A 69 19.29 1.23 9.23
C ARG A 69 18.65 0.06 8.49
N MET A 70 18.06 -0.87 9.23
CA MET A 70 17.29 -1.98 8.68
C MET A 70 15.82 -1.58 8.58
N LEU A 71 15.23 -1.73 7.38
CA LEU A 71 13.82 -1.45 7.14
C LEU A 71 13.09 -2.76 6.81
N ALA A 72 12.05 -3.10 7.57
CA ALA A 72 11.11 -4.14 7.22
C ALA A 72 10.02 -3.54 6.34
N ILE A 73 9.97 -3.93 5.06
CA ILE A 73 8.89 -3.53 4.16
C ILE A 73 7.62 -4.28 4.59
N PHE A 74 6.57 -3.53 4.91
CA PHE A 74 5.29 -4.11 5.33
C PHE A 74 4.16 -3.84 4.34
N GLN A 75 4.34 -2.90 3.41
CA GLN A 75 3.32 -2.60 2.40
C GLN A 75 3.94 -2.12 1.09
N ILE A 76 3.37 -2.59 -0.02
CA ILE A 76 3.57 -2.04 -1.36
C ILE A 76 2.19 -1.87 -1.99
N ALA A 77 1.91 -0.69 -2.53
CA ALA A 77 0.62 -0.36 -3.12
C ALA A 77 0.77 0.54 -4.35
N GLU A 78 -0.23 0.48 -5.23
CA GLU A 78 -0.36 1.41 -6.36
C GLU A 78 -1.16 2.65 -5.99
N ALA A 79 -0.91 3.73 -6.72
CA ALA A 79 -1.64 4.98 -6.62
C ALA A 79 -1.83 5.60 -8.00
N ALA A 80 -3.03 6.11 -8.27
CA ALA A 80 -3.27 6.98 -9.43
C ALA A 80 -2.65 8.38 -9.24
N ASP A 81 -2.50 8.81 -8.00
CA ASP A 81 -1.83 10.05 -7.59
C ASP A 81 -1.05 9.73 -6.31
N LEU A 82 0.28 9.63 -6.44
CA LEU A 82 1.18 9.27 -5.34
C LEU A 82 1.09 10.28 -4.18
N GLY A 83 1.12 11.59 -4.48
CA GLY A 83 1.03 12.64 -3.46
C GLY A 83 -0.26 12.53 -2.65
N MET A 84 -1.40 12.40 -3.32
CA MET A 84 -2.71 12.25 -2.67
C MET A 84 -2.82 10.94 -1.89
N ALA A 85 -2.39 9.81 -2.47
CA ALA A 85 -2.47 8.51 -1.81
C ALA A 85 -1.61 8.47 -0.55
N MET A 86 -0.38 8.98 -0.62
CA MET A 86 0.52 9.03 0.53
C MET A 86 0.02 10.03 1.58
N ALA A 87 -0.51 11.19 1.19
CA ALA A 87 -1.12 12.13 2.14
C ALA A 87 -2.29 11.51 2.94
N ARG A 88 -3.11 10.67 2.30
CA ARG A 88 -4.22 9.95 2.95
C ARG A 88 -3.76 8.95 4.01
N LEU A 89 -2.50 8.50 3.98
CA LEU A 89 -1.95 7.63 5.01
C LEU A 89 -1.94 8.31 6.40
N PHE A 90 -1.94 9.63 6.45
CA PHE A 90 -2.03 10.44 7.68
C PHE A 90 -3.47 10.84 8.04
N ALA A 91 -4.48 10.43 7.26
CA ALA A 91 -5.87 10.73 7.57
C ALA A 91 -6.29 10.13 8.93
N PRO A 92 -7.21 10.75 9.68
CA PRO A 92 -7.61 10.27 11.02
C PRO A 92 -8.12 8.84 11.07
N ASN A 93 -8.72 8.36 9.98
CA ASN A 93 -9.25 7.01 9.81
C ASN A 93 -8.26 6.01 9.20
N SER A 94 -7.00 6.40 8.99
CA SER A 94 -5.98 5.52 8.45
C SER A 94 -5.58 4.44 9.48
N PRO A 95 -5.60 3.14 9.11
CA PRO A 95 -5.16 2.07 10.00
C PRO A 95 -3.66 2.15 10.32
N LEU A 96 -2.89 2.89 9.51
CA LEU A 96 -1.46 3.07 9.69
C LEU A 96 -1.10 4.26 10.59
N ARG A 97 -2.10 5.03 11.05
CA ARG A 97 -1.89 6.25 11.84
C ARG A 97 -1.03 6.00 13.08
N GLN A 98 -1.28 4.90 13.80
CA GLN A 98 -0.50 4.56 14.99
C GLN A 98 0.97 4.26 14.64
N ARG A 99 1.22 3.49 13.57
CA ARG A 99 2.58 3.19 13.11
C ARG A 99 3.36 4.44 12.69
N PHE A 100 2.69 5.40 12.04
CA PHE A 100 3.31 6.69 11.74
C PHE A 100 3.59 7.52 13.00
N ALA A 101 2.70 7.49 13.99
CA ALA A 101 2.91 8.20 15.26
C ALA A 101 4.11 7.67 16.06
N GLU A 102 4.50 6.41 15.88
CA GLU A 102 5.72 5.84 16.46
C GLU A 102 7.01 6.39 15.81
N GLY A 103 6.90 7.12 14.70
CA GLY A 103 8.03 7.79 14.04
C GLY A 103 9.04 6.84 13.41
N ARG A 104 8.72 5.55 13.28
CA ARG A 104 9.62 4.52 12.70
C ARG A 104 9.30 4.18 11.25
N CYS A 105 8.32 4.84 10.65
CA CYS A 105 7.90 4.57 9.29
C CYS A 105 8.72 5.36 8.27
N PHE A 106 9.07 4.67 7.19
CA PHE A 106 9.76 5.18 6.03
C PHE A 106 8.94 4.85 4.79
N ALA A 107 9.04 5.72 3.78
CA ALA A 107 8.44 5.49 2.50
C ALA A 107 9.42 5.72 1.37
N ARG A 108 9.12 5.10 0.23
CA ARG A 108 9.70 5.44 -1.07
C ARG A 108 8.65 5.23 -2.15
N TYR A 109 8.86 5.83 -3.30
CA TYR A 109 7.94 5.72 -4.43
C TYR A 109 8.68 5.49 -5.74
N VAL A 110 7.94 5.11 -6.78
CA VAL A 110 8.39 5.09 -8.17
C VAL A 110 7.21 5.51 -9.05
N VAL A 111 7.49 6.36 -10.04
CA VAL A 111 6.50 6.79 -11.03
C VAL A 111 6.41 5.71 -12.11
N ILE A 112 5.18 5.27 -12.39
CA ILE A 112 4.85 4.35 -13.49
C ILE A 112 3.52 4.82 -14.05
N GLU A 113 3.56 5.53 -15.18
CA GLU A 113 2.38 6.13 -15.81
C GLU A 113 1.43 5.07 -16.38
N ASP A 114 1.99 4.06 -17.04
CA ASP A 114 1.22 2.99 -17.66
C ASP A 114 0.53 2.08 -16.63
N ASP A 115 -0.78 1.90 -16.78
CA ASP A 115 -1.62 1.17 -15.83
C ASP A 115 -1.35 -0.34 -15.84
N VAL A 116 -1.08 -0.91 -17.02
CA VAL A 116 -0.80 -2.35 -17.15
C VAL A 116 0.55 -2.65 -16.51
N GLN A 117 1.59 -1.90 -16.85
CA GLN A 117 2.92 -2.03 -16.28
C GLN A 117 2.92 -1.83 -14.76
N ARG A 118 2.18 -0.82 -14.25
CA ARG A 118 2.05 -0.56 -12.82
C ARG A 118 1.42 -1.74 -12.08
N ARG A 119 0.32 -2.30 -12.59
CA ARG A 119 -0.33 -3.49 -12.00
C ARG A 119 0.55 -4.73 -12.07
N THR A 120 1.20 -4.97 -13.21
CA THR A 120 2.13 -6.10 -13.36
C THR A 120 3.30 -5.99 -12.39
N ALA A 121 3.89 -4.81 -12.24
CA ALA A 121 4.96 -4.56 -11.28
C ALA A 121 4.48 -4.75 -9.82
N LEU A 122 3.30 -4.25 -9.47
CA LEU A 122 2.71 -4.44 -8.15
C LEU A 122 2.53 -5.93 -7.83
N ALA A 123 1.95 -6.70 -8.74
CA ALA A 123 1.72 -8.13 -8.56
C ALA A 123 3.05 -8.89 -8.33
N ALA A 124 4.07 -8.60 -9.14
CA ALA A 124 5.40 -9.20 -8.99
C ALA A 124 6.04 -8.85 -7.64
N LEU A 125 5.93 -7.59 -7.19
CA LEU A 125 6.47 -7.12 -5.92
C LEU A 125 5.73 -7.71 -4.71
N GLN A 126 4.40 -7.87 -4.79
CA GLN A 126 3.60 -8.51 -3.75
C GLN A 126 3.91 -10.00 -3.64
N GLN A 127 4.06 -10.70 -4.76
CA GLN A 127 4.49 -12.10 -4.77
C GLN A 127 5.89 -12.25 -4.17
N TRP A 128 6.82 -11.36 -4.52
CA TRP A 128 8.13 -11.32 -3.90
C TRP A 128 8.04 -11.12 -2.39
N LEU A 129 7.24 -10.15 -1.93
CA LEU A 129 7.07 -9.87 -0.50
C LEU A 129 6.52 -11.09 0.25
N ALA A 130 5.53 -11.80 -0.32
CA ALA A 130 4.99 -13.03 0.26
C ALA A 130 6.07 -14.13 0.37
N SER A 131 6.83 -14.37 -0.71
CA SER A 131 7.92 -15.37 -0.70
C SER A 131 9.06 -15.00 0.25
N ALA A 132 9.33 -13.71 0.44
CA ALA A 132 10.37 -13.24 1.36
C ALA A 132 9.99 -13.54 2.82
N VAL A 133 8.70 -13.40 3.18
CA VAL A 133 8.20 -13.74 4.53
C VAL A 133 8.35 -15.23 4.81
N GLU A 134 8.03 -16.10 3.84
CA GLU A 134 8.19 -17.55 3.98
C GLU A 134 9.66 -17.95 4.24
N SER A 135 10.60 -17.30 3.54
CA SER A 135 12.03 -17.56 3.72
C SER A 135 12.59 -17.16 5.10
N VAL A 136 11.99 -16.16 5.76
CA VAL A 136 12.40 -15.67 7.09
C VAL A 136 11.70 -16.42 8.21
N SER A 137 10.47 -16.91 7.98
CA SER A 137 9.70 -17.69 8.95
C SER A 137 10.31 -19.08 9.20
N GLY A 138 11.06 -19.63 8.25
CA GLY A 138 11.71 -20.95 8.41
C GLY A 138 10.73 -22.12 8.53
N ILE A 139 9.43 -21.90 8.23
CA ILE A 139 8.41 -22.93 8.20
C ILE A 139 8.16 -23.28 6.73
N PRO A 140 8.75 -24.35 6.19
CA PRO A 140 8.29 -24.86 4.91
C PRO A 140 6.83 -25.30 5.07
N ALA A 141 5.97 -24.89 4.12
CA ALA A 141 4.57 -25.31 4.04
C ALA A 141 4.39 -26.83 3.89
N ASP A 142 5.47 -27.60 3.78
CA ASP A 142 5.49 -29.06 3.68
C ASP A 142 5.26 -29.80 5.01
N PHE A 143 5.13 -29.11 6.15
CA PHE A 143 4.90 -29.78 7.44
C PHE A 143 3.46 -30.30 7.68
N PHE A 144 2.54 -30.15 6.73
CA PHE A 144 1.21 -30.76 6.83
C PHE A 144 1.10 -32.16 6.22
N HIS A 145 2.19 -32.78 5.75
CA HIS A 145 2.14 -34.11 5.11
C HIS A 145 2.88 -35.26 5.82
N LEU A 146 3.27 -35.10 7.09
CA LEU A 146 3.78 -36.21 7.90
C LEU A 146 2.81 -36.54 9.04
N GLY A 147 1.75 -37.24 8.66
CA GLY A 147 0.78 -37.86 9.56
C GLY A 147 0.24 -39.16 8.97
N GLU A 148 1.11 -39.96 8.35
CA GLU A 148 0.83 -41.37 8.06
C GLU A 148 1.38 -42.22 9.22
N PRO A 149 0.52 -42.93 9.96
CA PRO A 149 0.93 -44.17 10.60
C PRO A 149 0.34 -45.35 9.83
N SER A 150 1.25 -46.08 9.20
CA SER A 150 1.05 -47.34 8.50
C SER A 150 0.81 -48.52 9.48
N GLN A 151 0.05 -49.53 9.01
CA GLN A 151 -0.05 -50.95 9.44
C GLN A 151 -1.01 -51.29 10.61
N SER A 152 -1.79 -52.39 10.64
CA SER A 152 -1.97 -53.57 9.77
C SER A 152 -3.18 -54.40 10.27
N THR A 153 -3.76 -55.20 9.35
CA THR A 153 -4.55 -56.44 9.52
C THR A 153 -5.89 -56.43 10.28
N SER A 154 -7.01 -56.66 9.57
CA SER A 154 -7.72 -57.95 9.61
C SER A 154 -8.93 -57.95 8.65
N VAL A 155 -9.23 -59.14 8.15
CA VAL A 155 -10.18 -59.53 7.12
C VAL A 155 -11.64 -59.38 7.56
N GLU A 156 -12.53 -58.77 6.75
CA GLU A 156 -13.88 -59.31 6.56
C GLU A 156 -14.56 -58.81 5.26
N THR A 157 -14.86 -59.76 4.38
CA THR A 157 -15.68 -59.64 3.18
C THR A 157 -17.16 -59.91 3.48
N LYS A 158 -18.06 -59.00 3.07
CA LYS A 158 -19.51 -59.23 2.77
C LYS A 158 -20.06 -57.95 2.13
N GLN A 159 -20.23 -57.88 0.81
CA GLN A 159 -21.38 -58.31 0.00
C GLN A 159 -22.72 -57.63 0.39
N VAL A 160 -23.39 -57.08 -0.64
CA VAL A 160 -24.85 -57.04 -0.91
C VAL A 160 -25.53 -55.65 -0.96
N ARG A 161 -26.16 -55.39 -2.14
CA ARG A 161 -27.32 -54.53 -2.51
C ARG A 161 -27.09 -53.00 -2.55
N ASP A 162 -27.24 -52.31 -3.68
CA ASP A 162 -28.39 -52.14 -4.59
C ASP A 162 -29.64 -51.61 -3.86
N ILE A 163 -30.03 -50.35 -4.15
CA ILE A 163 -31.41 -49.87 -4.33
C ILE A 163 -31.36 -48.39 -4.78
N ARG A 164 -32.12 -48.17 -5.84
CA ARG A 164 -32.49 -46.94 -6.55
C ARG A 164 -33.71 -46.27 -5.88
N GLU A 165 -33.84 -44.94 -6.02
CA GLU A 165 -35.06 -44.11 -6.20
C GLU A 165 -34.77 -42.69 -5.65
N GLU A 166 -34.67 -41.64 -6.47
CA GLU A 166 -35.74 -40.88 -7.15
C GLU A 166 -36.64 -40.12 -6.15
N THR A 167 -36.59 -38.78 -6.14
CA THR A 167 -37.75 -37.86 -6.00
C THR A 167 -37.29 -36.38 -6.00
N THR A 168 -37.65 -35.68 -7.07
CA THR A 168 -38.11 -34.28 -7.23
C THR A 168 -37.93 -33.25 -6.09
N PRO A 169 -37.60 -31.99 -6.43
CA PRO A 169 -38.27 -30.87 -5.77
C PRO A 169 -39.05 -29.97 -6.76
N VAL A 170 -40.29 -29.73 -6.34
CA VAL A 170 -41.36 -28.93 -6.95
C VAL A 170 -41.13 -27.43 -6.72
N ALA A 171 -41.75 -26.66 -7.61
CA ALA A 171 -41.73 -25.21 -7.79
C ALA A 171 -42.08 -24.32 -6.57
N LEU A 172 -41.67 -23.06 -6.73
CA LEU A 172 -41.89 -21.83 -5.95
C LEU A 172 -43.33 -21.65 -5.42
N PRO A 173 -43.48 -20.81 -4.38
CA PRO A 173 -44.15 -19.53 -4.66
C PRO A 173 -43.58 -18.30 -3.93
N LEU A 174 -43.81 -17.16 -4.58
CA LEU A 174 -43.80 -15.79 -4.06
C LEU A 174 -44.47 -15.66 -2.68
N THR A 175 -43.91 -14.83 -1.80
CA THR A 175 -44.70 -13.96 -0.92
C THR A 175 -43.86 -12.76 -0.44
N GLU A 176 -44.32 -11.55 -0.75
CA GLU A 176 -43.96 -10.32 -0.03
C GLU A 176 -44.50 -10.39 1.42
N PRO A 177 -43.98 -9.58 2.35
CA PRO A 177 -44.84 -8.50 2.82
C PRO A 177 -44.12 -7.19 3.24
N GLU A 178 -44.77 -6.10 2.84
CA GLU A 178 -45.33 -5.05 3.70
C GLU A 178 -44.42 -4.20 4.63
N SER A 179 -44.27 -2.95 4.18
CA SER A 179 -44.17 -1.67 4.88
C SER A 179 -44.64 -1.59 6.33
N ARG A 180 -43.89 -0.83 7.17
CA ARG A 180 -44.42 0.28 8.00
C ARG A 180 -43.32 0.99 8.84
N GLU A 181 -43.20 2.30 8.59
CA GLU A 181 -43.14 3.40 9.59
C GLU A 181 -41.83 3.48 10.44
N LEU A 182 -41.26 4.62 10.90
CA LEU A 182 -41.74 5.97 11.14
C LEU A 182 -40.52 6.84 11.57
N PHE A 183 -40.60 8.16 11.32
CA PHE A 183 -39.92 9.26 12.05
C PHE A 183 -38.46 9.68 11.70
N PRO A 184 -38.02 10.91 12.07
CA PRO A 184 -38.45 12.16 11.45
C PRO A 184 -37.27 13.13 11.14
N GLY A 185 -37.53 14.11 10.29
CA GLY A 185 -36.67 15.28 10.18
C GLY A 185 -36.69 16.13 11.46
N LYS A 186 -35.51 16.56 11.90
CA LYS A 186 -35.36 17.78 12.71
C LYS A 186 -34.31 18.68 12.07
N ARG A 187 -34.83 19.77 11.50
CA ARG A 187 -34.13 21.02 11.24
C ARG A 187 -33.97 21.80 12.56
N GLN A 188 -33.02 22.74 12.51
CA GLN A 188 -32.85 23.95 13.33
C GLN A 188 -32.29 23.76 14.74
N SER A 189 -31.11 24.34 14.97
CA SER A 189 -30.96 25.67 15.60
C SER A 189 -29.45 25.96 15.71
N GLU A 190 -28.92 26.96 15.01
CA GLU A 190 -28.89 28.40 15.36
C GLU A 190 -27.58 28.80 16.04
N ASN A 191 -27.00 29.85 15.46
CA ASN A 191 -26.23 30.91 16.11
C ASN A 191 -24.88 30.53 16.75
N VAL A 192 -23.80 31.19 16.30
CA VAL A 192 -23.08 32.18 17.11
C VAL A 192 -21.82 32.69 16.40
N CYS A 193 -21.70 34.03 16.40
CA CYS A 193 -20.52 34.87 16.22
C CYS A 193 -19.82 34.93 14.85
N GLU A 194 -20.37 35.78 13.99
CA GLU A 194 -19.56 36.84 13.39
C GLU A 194 -18.96 37.70 14.52
N ARG A 195 -17.65 37.65 14.69
CA ARG A 195 -16.90 38.67 15.43
C ARG A 195 -15.76 39.16 14.56
N SER A 196 -15.89 40.41 14.18
CA SER A 196 -15.00 41.19 13.36
C SER A 196 -13.63 41.45 14.02
N ARG A 197 -12.64 41.66 13.14
CA ARG A 197 -11.37 42.44 13.27
C ARG A 197 -10.10 41.69 13.73
N PRO A 198 -8.89 42.22 13.42
CA PRO A 198 -8.50 43.16 12.35
C PRO A 198 -7.36 42.62 11.45
N ALA A 199 -7.15 43.30 10.32
CA ALA A 199 -5.97 43.14 9.47
C ALA A 199 -4.71 43.54 10.24
N GLU A 200 -3.81 42.58 10.48
CA GLU A 200 -2.46 42.86 10.93
C GLU A 200 -1.61 43.38 9.76
N THR A 201 -1.08 44.58 9.97
CA THR A 201 -0.08 45.24 9.16
C THR A 201 1.23 44.45 9.14
N PRO A 202 1.87 44.24 7.97
CA PRO A 202 3.19 43.63 7.93
C PRO A 202 4.22 44.61 8.52
N ARG A 203 4.80 44.20 9.65
CA ARG A 203 5.99 44.82 10.25
C ARG A 203 7.12 44.81 9.22
N ARG A 204 7.60 46.02 8.87
CA ARG A 204 8.91 46.22 8.22
C ARG A 204 10.00 45.57 9.08
N GLU A 205 10.45 44.38 8.70
CA GLU A 205 11.76 43.88 9.11
C GLU A 205 12.82 44.80 8.52
N LYS A 206 13.59 45.41 9.42
CA LYS A 206 14.76 46.20 9.06
C LYS A 206 15.79 45.25 8.45
N MET A 207 16.00 45.38 7.15
CA MET A 207 17.09 44.76 6.41
C MET A 207 18.41 45.26 7.01
N VAL A 208 19.01 44.46 7.89
CA VAL A 208 20.36 44.69 8.41
C VAL A 208 21.32 44.40 7.25
N GLN A 209 21.98 45.44 6.75
CA GLN A 209 23.03 45.30 5.75
C GLN A 209 24.19 44.48 6.34
N PRO A 210 24.72 43.47 5.65
CA PRO A 210 25.93 42.80 6.06
C PRO A 210 27.12 43.75 5.95
N ALA A 211 27.98 43.75 6.98
CA ALA A 211 29.20 44.53 7.02
C ALA A 211 30.16 44.13 5.88
N PRO A 212 30.91 45.09 5.29
CA PRO A 212 31.90 44.77 4.28
C PRO A 212 33.06 43.97 4.88
N LEU A 213 33.50 42.94 4.15
CA LEU A 213 34.68 42.16 4.50
C LEU A 213 35.95 43.03 4.41
N PRO A 214 36.92 42.86 5.33
CA PRO A 214 38.21 43.51 5.21
C PRO A 214 38.97 42.92 4.03
N SER A 215 39.29 43.78 3.06
CA SER A 215 40.20 43.48 1.98
C SER A 215 41.64 43.40 2.51
N GLY A 216 42.19 42.20 2.52
CA GLY A 216 43.62 41.97 2.70
C GLY A 216 43.92 40.55 3.18
N PHE A 217 44.15 39.63 2.24
CA PHE A 217 45.23 38.63 2.22
C PHE A 217 45.26 37.98 0.83
#